data_AF-A0AAW1TF93-F1
#
_entry.id   AF-A0AAW1TF93-F1
#
_cell.length_a   1.000
_cell.length_b   1.000
_cell.length_c   1.000
_cell.angle_alpha   90.00
_cell.angle_beta   90.00
_cell.angle_gamma   90.00
#
_symmetry.space_group_name_H-M   'P 1'
#
loop_
_entity.id
_entity.type
_entity.pdbx_description
1 polymer ?
#
loop_
_entity_poly.entity_id
_entity_poly.type
_entity_poly.pdbx_seq_one_letter_code
_entity_poly.pdbx_strand_id
1 'polypeptide(L)'
;MPLAQKAGATEARRPDVPARPQSSTRYCVCQQNKRARKNAPNKSVSAGHLRLRPLQAVAERAQTSISAASETTATWYACIANAEFMLNDVQNEAFAEQLRERKRLFAEKNKEIDFFLVSEPTWLDDKFPTESKRVGRPCVALVSSDKIWMTFMKLRLDRVLLLNLGQISSGEALKSGGPVPEFKKPSKWTAPYAPYAPGWWKVFMPSSQQ
;
A
#
# COMPACT_ATOMS: atom_id res chain seq x y z
N MET A 1 57.34 -7.41 -48.38
CA MET A 1 58.58 -7.44 -47.56
C MET A 1 59.19 -6.06 -47.57
N PRO A 2 59.75 -5.59 -46.44
CA PRO A 2 59.14 -5.44 -45.12
C PRO A 2 58.38 -4.07 -45.11
N LEU A 3 58.31 -3.17 -44.11
CA LEU A 3 58.58 -3.17 -42.67
C LEU A 3 57.52 -2.23 -41.99
N ALA A 4 57.32 -2.33 -40.67
CA ALA A 4 56.31 -1.55 -39.93
C ALA A 4 56.90 -0.60 -38.87
N GLN A 5 56.22 0.49 -38.55
CA GLN A 5 56.38 1.31 -37.33
C GLN A 5 55.02 1.96 -36.99
N LYS A 6 54.22 1.33 -36.11
CA LYS A 6 54.12 1.57 -34.65
C LYS A 6 53.43 2.89 -34.27
N ALA A 7 52.15 2.79 -33.91
CA ALA A 7 51.39 3.84 -33.24
C ALA A 7 51.88 4.04 -31.80
N GLY A 8 51.95 5.30 -31.36
CA GLY A 8 52.22 5.66 -29.96
C GLY A 8 50.92 5.63 -29.15
N ALA A 9 50.82 4.73 -28.17
CA ALA A 9 49.75 4.74 -27.19
C ALA A 9 50.07 5.74 -26.08
N THR A 10 49.25 6.78 -25.91
CA THR A 10 49.36 7.74 -24.81
C THR A 10 48.59 7.21 -23.61
N GLU A 11 49.28 6.62 -22.64
CA GLU A 11 48.66 6.01 -21.47
C GLU A 11 48.25 7.08 -20.44
N ALA A 12 46.95 7.41 -20.41
CA ALA A 12 46.39 8.34 -19.45
C ALA A 12 46.38 7.73 -18.04
N ARG A 13 47.27 8.22 -17.16
CA ARG A 13 47.26 7.87 -15.73
C ARG A 13 45.90 8.17 -15.11
N ARG A 14 45.27 7.16 -14.53
CA ARG A 14 44.11 7.34 -13.65
C ARG A 14 44.55 8.02 -12.35
N PRO A 15 43.80 8.99 -11.81
CA PRO A 15 44.06 9.49 -10.46
C PRO A 15 43.68 8.43 -9.42
N ASP A 16 44.56 8.22 -8.43
CA ASP A 16 44.29 7.33 -7.30
C ASP A 16 43.10 7.84 -6.46
N VAL A 17 42.18 6.93 -6.15
CA VAL A 17 41.04 7.20 -5.27
C VAL A 17 41.42 6.80 -3.83
N PRO A 18 41.46 7.73 -2.87
CA PRO A 18 41.83 7.41 -1.50
C PRO A 18 40.79 6.50 -0.83
N ALA A 19 41.26 5.48 -0.10
CA ALA A 19 40.42 4.49 0.54
C ALA A 19 39.54 5.11 1.64
N ARG A 20 38.25 4.73 1.66
CA ARG A 20 37.28 5.20 2.65
C ARG A 20 37.51 4.52 4.00
N PRO A 21 37.69 5.26 5.12
CA PRO A 21 37.85 4.64 6.44
C PRO A 21 36.55 3.95 6.88
N GLN A 22 36.67 2.74 7.42
CA GLN A 22 35.54 2.01 7.99
C GLN A 22 35.20 2.55 9.38
N SER A 23 34.07 3.26 9.49
CA SER A 23 33.55 3.72 10.78
C SER A 23 32.98 2.55 11.58
N SER A 24 33.71 2.10 12.60
CA SER A 24 33.25 1.08 13.56
C SER A 24 32.15 1.64 14.48
N THR A 25 30.88 1.51 14.07
CA THR A 25 29.74 1.82 14.94
C THR A 25 29.52 0.70 15.95
N ARG A 26 30.01 0.88 17.19
CA ARG A 26 29.67 0.00 18.32
C ARG A 26 28.18 0.15 18.65
N TYR A 27 27.38 -0.88 18.39
CA TYR A 27 26.01 -0.94 18.89
C TYR A 27 26.00 -1.22 20.38
N CYS A 28 25.47 -0.28 21.17
CA CYS A 28 25.20 -0.47 22.58
C CYS A 28 23.91 -1.29 22.75
N VAL A 29 24.02 -2.50 23.30
CA VAL A 29 22.85 -3.33 23.64
C VAL A 29 22.26 -2.85 24.95
N CYS A 30 21.17 -2.08 24.89
CA CYS A 30 20.38 -1.77 26.06
C CYS A 30 19.44 -2.95 26.36
N GLN A 31 19.52 -3.49 27.58
CA GLN A 31 18.91 -4.77 27.94
C GLN A 31 17.38 -4.68 28.07
N GLN A 32 16.68 -5.71 27.58
CA GLN A 32 15.22 -5.82 27.70
C GLN A 32 14.80 -6.17 29.14
N ASN A 33 14.06 -5.27 29.77
CA ASN A 33 13.52 -5.48 31.12
C ASN A 33 12.34 -6.45 31.09
N LYS A 34 12.59 -7.76 31.29
CA LYS A 34 11.55 -8.79 31.41
C LYS A 34 10.77 -8.64 32.72
N ARG A 35 9.66 -7.90 32.72
CA ARG A 35 8.69 -7.93 33.83
C ARG A 35 7.72 -9.11 33.67
N ALA A 36 7.95 -10.17 34.43
CA ALA A 36 7.06 -11.31 34.52
C ALA A 36 5.69 -10.90 35.12
N ARG A 37 4.60 -11.13 34.38
CA ARG A 37 3.24 -11.15 34.96
C ARG A 37 3.03 -12.51 35.61
N LYS A 38 2.87 -12.54 36.93
CA LYS A 38 2.51 -13.75 37.69
C LYS A 38 1.00 -14.00 37.53
N ASN A 39 0.62 -15.26 37.32
CA ASN A 39 -0.78 -15.67 37.24
C ASN A 39 -1.48 -15.46 38.59
N ALA A 40 -2.71 -14.96 38.56
CA ALA A 40 -3.63 -14.96 39.69
C ALA A 40 -4.50 -16.24 39.67
N PRO A 41 -4.87 -16.81 40.83
CA PRO A 41 -5.64 -18.05 40.90
C PRO A 41 -7.14 -17.84 40.70
N ASN A 42 -7.78 -18.74 39.94
CA ASN A 42 -9.24 -18.77 39.79
C ASN A 42 -9.92 -19.23 41.09
N LYS A 43 -10.97 -18.50 41.51
CA LYS A 43 -11.95 -18.96 42.51
C LYS A 43 -13.38 -18.55 42.11
N SER A 44 -14.23 -19.55 41.86
CA SER A 44 -15.70 -19.53 41.98
C SER A 44 -16.12 -21.00 41.86
N VAL A 45 -16.61 -21.65 42.92
CA VAL A 45 -17.93 -21.55 43.56
C VAL A 45 -19.04 -22.10 42.64
N SER A 46 -19.78 -23.08 43.17
CA SER A 46 -20.70 -23.96 42.44
C SER A 46 -22.17 -23.60 42.67
N ALA A 47 -23.01 -24.09 41.74
CA ALA A 47 -24.45 -24.32 41.83
C ALA A 47 -25.40 -23.11 41.99
N GLY A 48 -26.30 -22.96 41.00
CA GLY A 48 -27.44 -22.04 41.03
C GLY A 48 -28.33 -22.22 39.80
N HIS A 49 -29.15 -23.29 39.76
CA HIS A 49 -30.02 -23.58 38.63
C HIS A 49 -31.29 -22.72 38.67
N LEU A 50 -31.26 -21.55 38.02
CA LEU A 50 -32.43 -20.68 37.84
C LEU A 50 -32.94 -20.73 36.40
N ARG A 51 -34.11 -21.35 36.21
CA ARG A 51 -34.86 -21.30 34.96
C ARG A 51 -35.38 -19.89 34.71
N LEU A 52 -34.88 -19.21 33.68
CA LEU A 52 -35.50 -18.01 33.13
C LEU A 52 -36.26 -18.35 31.85
N ARG A 53 -37.46 -17.79 31.71
CA ARG A 53 -38.38 -18.07 30.60
C ARG A 53 -37.89 -17.39 29.30
N PRO A 54 -38.14 -17.96 28.12
CA PRO A 54 -37.91 -17.24 26.86
C PRO A 54 -38.90 -16.05 26.77
N LEU A 55 -38.36 -14.84 26.73
CA LEU A 55 -39.12 -13.66 26.30
C LEU A 55 -39.24 -13.67 24.77
N GLN A 56 -40.41 -13.28 24.29
CA GLN A 56 -40.81 -13.47 22.89
C GLN A 56 -39.99 -12.58 21.94
N ALA A 57 -39.65 -13.13 20.78
CA ALA A 57 -38.97 -12.38 19.72
C ALA A 57 -39.91 -11.31 19.16
N VAL A 58 -39.63 -10.04 19.47
CA VAL A 58 -40.24 -8.90 18.78
C VAL A 58 -39.47 -8.71 17.48
N ALA A 59 -40.10 -9.01 16.35
CA ALA A 59 -39.51 -8.84 15.03
C ALA A 59 -39.52 -7.36 14.63
N GLU A 60 -38.63 -6.57 15.24
CA GLU A 60 -38.48 -5.16 14.91
C GLU A 60 -37.75 -5.02 13.56
N ARG A 61 -38.52 -4.62 12.56
CA ARG A 61 -38.13 -4.56 11.15
C ARG A 61 -37.30 -3.29 10.91
N ALA A 62 -36.07 -3.28 11.44
CA ALA A 62 -35.10 -2.21 11.27
C ALA A 62 -34.67 -2.08 9.80
N GLN A 63 -35.47 -1.31 9.08
CA GLN A 63 -35.22 -0.59 7.83
C GLN A 63 -33.85 -0.85 7.18
N THR A 64 -33.88 -1.59 6.07
CA THR A 64 -32.86 -1.51 5.02
C THR A 64 -32.89 -0.13 4.36
N SER A 65 -32.33 0.87 5.04
CA SER A 65 -32.01 2.16 4.42
C SER A 65 -30.81 1.97 3.49
N ILE A 66 -31.15 1.76 2.22
CA ILE A 66 -30.30 1.75 1.01
C ILE A 66 -28.95 2.46 1.22
N SER A 67 -27.87 1.72 0.97
CA SER A 67 -26.49 2.22 0.96
C SER A 67 -26.21 3.13 -0.25
N ALA A 68 -26.86 4.29 -0.29
CA ALA A 68 -26.48 5.38 -1.18
C ALA A 68 -25.20 6.03 -0.61
N ALA A 69 -24.06 5.73 -1.22
CA ALA A 69 -22.81 6.43 -0.92
C ALA A 69 -23.04 7.93 -1.14
N SER A 70 -22.76 8.74 -0.13
CA SER A 70 -22.91 10.19 -0.24
C SER A 70 -21.94 10.72 -1.31
N GLU A 71 -22.50 11.27 -2.38
CA GLU A 71 -21.74 11.86 -3.50
C GLU A 71 -21.10 13.18 -3.09
N THR A 72 -20.05 13.09 -2.28
CA THR A 72 -19.21 14.22 -1.92
C THR A 72 -18.33 14.61 -3.11
N THR A 73 -18.57 15.81 -3.64
CA THR A 73 -17.71 16.41 -4.66
C THR A 73 -16.44 16.94 -4.00
N ALA A 74 -15.29 16.36 -4.32
CA ALA A 74 -14.00 16.77 -3.79
C ALA A 74 -12.95 16.86 -4.90
N THR A 75 -11.84 17.56 -4.63
CA THR A 75 -10.69 17.54 -5.54
C THR A 75 -9.90 16.26 -5.30
N TRP A 76 -9.82 15.40 -6.32
CA TRP A 76 -9.15 14.11 -6.23
C TRP A 76 -7.84 14.09 -7.03
N TYR A 77 -6.88 13.34 -6.50
CA TYR A 77 -5.56 13.12 -7.07
C TYR A 77 -5.31 11.61 -7.15
N ALA A 78 -4.58 11.16 -8.16
CA ALA A 78 -4.31 9.74 -8.37
C ALA A 78 -2.85 9.47 -8.75
N CYS A 79 -2.26 8.43 -8.14
CA CYS A 79 -0.98 7.86 -8.54
C CYS A 79 -1.24 6.51 -9.23
N ILE A 80 -0.85 6.38 -10.50
CA ILE A 80 -1.15 5.21 -11.35
C ILE A 80 0.13 4.49 -11.79
N ALA A 81 0.11 3.16 -11.74
CA ALA A 81 1.07 2.30 -12.42
C ALA A 81 0.47 0.90 -12.72
N ASN A 82 1.28 0.02 -13.32
CA ASN A 82 0.97 -1.39 -13.51
C ASN A 82 0.68 -2.06 -12.14
N ALA A 83 -0.35 -2.91 -12.09
CA ALA A 83 -0.76 -3.65 -10.90
C ALA A 83 0.38 -4.51 -10.33
N GLU A 84 1.19 -5.15 -11.19
CA GLU A 84 2.33 -5.96 -10.77
C GLU A 84 3.37 -5.13 -10.03
N PHE A 85 3.71 -3.94 -10.55
CA PHE A 85 4.59 -3.00 -9.88
C PHE A 85 4.01 -2.52 -8.54
N MET A 86 2.75 -2.10 -8.52
CA MET A 86 2.12 -1.52 -7.32
C MET A 86 1.91 -2.53 -6.17
N LEU A 87 1.66 -3.81 -6.48
CA LEU A 87 1.13 -4.78 -5.52
C LEU A 87 2.04 -5.99 -5.25
N ASN A 88 2.93 -6.33 -6.18
CA ASN A 88 3.74 -7.57 -6.14
C ASN A 88 5.27 -7.33 -6.22
N ASP A 89 5.73 -6.14 -6.59
CA ASP A 89 7.17 -5.83 -6.65
C ASP A 89 7.80 -5.85 -5.24
N VAL A 90 8.89 -6.61 -5.11
CA VAL A 90 9.71 -6.73 -3.89
C VAL A 90 10.21 -5.37 -3.40
N GLN A 91 10.46 -4.42 -4.30
CA GLN A 91 10.91 -3.06 -3.94
C GLN A 91 9.80 -2.23 -3.27
N ASN A 92 8.54 -2.56 -3.53
CA ASN A 92 7.37 -1.81 -3.08
C ASN A 92 6.72 -2.41 -1.82
N GLU A 93 7.37 -3.33 -1.11
CA GLU A 93 6.88 -3.79 0.21
C GLU A 93 6.67 -2.63 1.20
N ALA A 94 7.55 -1.61 1.14
CA ALA A 94 7.42 -0.39 1.93
C ALA A 94 6.13 0.40 1.63
N PHE A 95 5.54 0.27 0.44
CA PHE A 95 4.27 0.92 0.09
C PHE A 95 3.11 0.31 0.87
N ALA A 96 3.06 -1.03 1.00
CA ALA A 96 2.04 -1.72 1.77
C ALA A 96 2.03 -1.29 3.25
N GLU A 97 3.22 -1.15 3.85
CA GLU A 97 3.36 -0.67 5.22
C GLU A 97 3.01 0.81 5.39
N GLN A 98 3.34 1.68 4.42
CA GLN A 98 2.89 3.08 4.44
C GLN A 98 1.35 3.20 4.42
N LEU A 99 0.64 2.36 3.64
CA LEU A 99 -0.82 2.35 3.63
C LEU A 99 -1.41 1.83 4.96
N ARG A 100 -0.83 0.77 5.54
CA ARG A 100 -1.27 0.22 6.83
C ARG A 100 -1.05 1.19 7.97
N GLU A 101 0.12 1.82 8.01
CA GLU A 101 0.47 2.81 9.03
C GLU A 101 -0.38 4.09 8.88
N ARG A 102 -0.64 4.56 7.65
CA ARG A 102 -1.60 5.66 7.44
C ARG A 102 -3.00 5.25 7.92
N LYS A 103 -3.47 4.03 7.64
CA LYS A 103 -4.77 3.54 8.16
C LYS A 103 -4.81 3.49 9.69
N ARG A 104 -3.73 3.06 10.36
CA ARG A 104 -3.60 3.09 11.82
C ARG A 104 -3.66 4.54 12.35
N LEU A 105 -2.88 5.44 11.77
CA LEU A 105 -2.86 6.87 12.13
C LEU A 105 -4.22 7.55 11.97
N PHE A 106 -5.01 7.14 10.97
CA PHE A 106 -6.37 7.64 10.77
C PHE A 106 -7.32 7.12 11.85
N ALA A 107 -7.27 5.83 12.18
CA ALA A 107 -8.04 5.24 13.28
C ALA A 107 -7.70 5.90 14.64
N GLU A 108 -6.41 6.10 14.94
CA GLU A 108 -5.94 6.74 16.18
C GLU A 108 -6.35 8.21 16.29
N LYS A 109 -6.51 8.91 15.15
CA LYS A 109 -6.98 10.30 15.09
C LYS A 109 -8.50 10.41 14.92
N ASN A 110 -9.24 9.31 14.93
CA ASN A 110 -10.67 9.24 14.62
C ASN A 110 -11.05 9.98 13.32
N LYS A 111 -10.25 9.78 12.26
CA LYS A 111 -10.45 10.36 10.93
C LYS A 111 -10.93 9.31 9.94
N GLU A 112 -11.87 9.68 9.09
CA GLU A 112 -12.32 8.88 7.96
C GLU A 112 -11.22 8.72 6.92
N ILE A 113 -11.10 7.52 6.33
CA ILE A 113 -10.05 7.17 5.37
C ILE A 113 -10.27 7.94 4.07
N ASP A 114 -9.28 8.75 3.70
CA ASP A 114 -9.28 9.63 2.51
C ASP A 114 -8.54 9.05 1.31
N PHE A 115 -8.27 7.74 1.32
CA PHE A 115 -7.45 7.07 0.31
C PHE A 115 -7.88 5.62 0.03
N PHE A 116 -7.84 5.25 -1.24
CA PHE A 116 -8.31 3.94 -1.72
C PHE A 116 -7.45 3.43 -2.88
N LEU A 117 -7.37 2.12 -3.03
CA LEU A 117 -6.83 1.46 -4.22
C LEU A 117 -7.98 1.10 -5.16
N VAL A 118 -7.86 1.49 -6.43
CA VAL A 118 -8.85 1.24 -7.49
C VAL A 118 -8.17 0.44 -8.59
N SER A 119 -8.71 -0.74 -8.92
CA SER A 119 -8.24 -1.54 -10.04
C SER A 119 -8.88 -1.10 -11.35
N GLU A 120 -8.04 -0.91 -12.38
CA GLU A 120 -8.44 -0.49 -13.73
C GLU A 120 -9.44 0.69 -13.71
N PRO A 121 -9.06 1.87 -13.17
CA PRO A 121 -9.96 3.01 -13.04
C PRO A 121 -10.61 3.40 -14.37
N THR A 122 -11.95 3.42 -14.42
CA THR A 122 -12.67 3.64 -15.68
C THR A 122 -12.41 5.01 -16.29
N TRP A 123 -12.23 6.04 -15.46
CA TRP A 123 -11.97 7.43 -15.88
C TRP A 123 -10.60 7.63 -16.53
N LEU A 124 -9.68 6.65 -16.48
CA LEU A 124 -8.34 6.77 -17.03
C LEU A 124 -8.33 6.92 -18.56
N ASP A 125 -9.18 6.14 -19.23
CA ASP A 125 -9.28 6.17 -20.69
C ASP A 125 -10.00 7.42 -21.20
N ASP A 126 -11.08 7.81 -20.51
CA ASP A 126 -11.89 8.98 -20.88
C ASP A 126 -11.14 10.31 -20.67
N LYS A 127 -10.40 10.45 -19.56
CA LYS A 127 -9.77 11.72 -19.16
C LYS A 127 -8.29 11.83 -19.53
N PHE A 128 -7.56 10.72 -19.61
CA PHE A 128 -6.10 10.72 -19.80
C PHE A 128 -5.63 9.69 -20.84
N PRO A 129 -6.09 9.76 -22.10
CA PRO A 129 -5.75 8.80 -23.15
C PRO A 129 -4.25 8.72 -23.48
N THR A 130 -3.49 9.80 -23.24
CA THR A 130 -2.02 9.80 -23.38
C THR A 130 -1.34 8.98 -22.29
N GLU A 131 -1.83 9.08 -21.05
CA GLU A 131 -1.22 8.44 -19.88
C GLU A 131 -1.64 6.98 -19.78
N SER A 132 -2.89 6.64 -20.16
CA SER A 132 -3.37 5.27 -20.31
C SER A 132 -2.44 4.44 -21.22
N LYS A 133 -1.99 5.00 -22.35
CA LYS A 133 -1.05 4.34 -23.28
C LYS A 133 0.36 4.12 -22.70
N ARG A 134 0.74 4.86 -21.66
CA ARG A 134 2.05 4.75 -21.00
C ARG A 134 2.06 3.73 -19.85
N VAL A 135 0.89 3.39 -19.32
CA VAL A 135 0.73 2.43 -18.22
C VAL A 135 0.40 1.05 -18.78
N GLY A 136 1.23 0.05 -18.47
CA GLY A 136 0.93 -1.35 -18.79
C GLY A 136 -0.31 -1.83 -18.02
N ARG A 137 -1.24 -2.50 -18.72
CA ARG A 137 -2.39 -3.18 -18.11
C ARG A 137 -2.02 -4.60 -17.66
N PRO A 138 -2.63 -5.12 -16.59
CA PRO A 138 -3.62 -4.48 -15.72
C PRO A 138 -3.02 -3.36 -14.87
N CYS A 139 -3.79 -2.29 -14.62
CA CYS A 139 -3.32 -1.10 -13.90
C CYS A 139 -4.05 -0.89 -12.58
N VAL A 140 -3.39 -0.21 -11.63
CA VAL A 140 -3.95 0.15 -10.33
C VAL A 140 -3.66 1.63 -10.06
N ALA A 141 -4.67 2.34 -9.58
CA ALA A 141 -4.57 3.70 -9.09
C ALA A 141 -4.69 3.74 -7.57
N LEU A 142 -3.77 4.45 -6.92
CA LEU A 142 -3.98 4.97 -5.58
C LEU A 142 -4.68 6.32 -5.72
N VAL A 143 -5.89 6.46 -5.18
CA VAL A 143 -6.73 7.66 -5.27
C VAL A 143 -6.85 8.30 -3.88
N SER A 144 -6.68 9.62 -3.78
CA SER A 144 -6.85 10.37 -2.53
C SER A 144 -7.17 11.85 -2.76
N SER A 145 -7.79 12.50 -1.78
CA SER A 145 -8.01 13.96 -1.77
C SER A 145 -6.78 14.75 -1.28
N ASP A 146 -5.82 14.10 -0.61
CA ASP A 146 -4.61 14.73 -0.05
C ASP A 146 -3.51 14.89 -1.12
N LYS A 147 -3.41 16.11 -1.68
CA LYS A 147 -2.39 16.50 -2.66
C LYS A 147 -0.96 16.29 -2.15
N ILE A 148 -0.69 16.62 -0.88
CA ILE A 148 0.67 16.57 -0.31
C ILE A 148 1.10 15.11 -0.23
N TRP A 149 0.20 14.24 0.22
CA TRP A 149 0.48 12.81 0.31
C TRP A 149 0.58 12.12 -1.06
N MET A 150 -0.23 12.49 -2.06
CA MET A 150 -0.03 12.02 -3.44
C MET A 150 1.32 12.45 -4.02
N THR A 151 1.75 13.69 -3.74
CA THR A 151 3.08 14.18 -4.16
C THR A 151 4.20 13.38 -3.50
N PHE A 152 4.08 13.09 -2.20
CA PHE A 152 4.99 12.21 -1.47
C PHE A 152 5.03 10.78 -2.08
N MET A 153 3.88 10.20 -2.40
CA MET A 153 3.80 8.87 -3.03
C MET A 153 4.45 8.84 -4.42
N LYS A 154 4.27 9.90 -5.23
CA LYS A 154 4.98 10.06 -6.51
C LYS A 154 6.50 10.08 -6.31
N LEU A 155 7.01 10.84 -5.34
CA LEU A 155 8.45 10.89 -5.04
C LEU A 155 9.00 9.57 -4.48
N ARG A 156 8.20 8.80 -3.72
CA ARG A 156 8.64 7.55 -3.09
C ARG A 156 8.63 6.35 -4.06
N LEU A 157 7.67 6.29 -4.98
CA LEU A 157 7.53 5.19 -5.94
C LEU A 157 8.26 5.46 -7.26
N ASP A 158 8.49 6.74 -7.59
CA ASP A 158 9.16 7.28 -8.79
C ASP A 158 8.52 6.87 -10.13
N ARG A 159 8.43 5.57 -10.44
CA ARG A 159 7.88 4.98 -11.66
C ARG A 159 6.34 5.00 -11.76
N VAL A 160 5.69 5.93 -11.08
CA VAL A 160 4.23 6.16 -11.12
C VAL A 160 3.89 7.45 -11.85
N LEU A 161 2.72 7.51 -12.48
CA LEU A 161 2.17 8.74 -13.04
C LEU A 161 1.26 9.42 -12.01
N LEU A 162 1.50 10.71 -11.74
CA LEU A 162 0.66 11.52 -10.86
C LEU A 162 -0.33 12.30 -11.73
N LEU A 163 -1.63 12.05 -11.55
CA LEU A 163 -2.71 12.72 -12.24
C LEU A 163 -3.55 13.55 -11.25
N ASN A 164 -4.08 14.67 -11.72
CA ASN A 164 -5.05 15.49 -11.01
C ASN A 164 -6.42 15.29 -11.68
N LEU A 165 -7.38 14.71 -10.95
CA LEU A 165 -8.69 14.39 -11.51
C LEU A 165 -9.65 15.59 -11.49
N GLY A 166 -9.26 16.68 -10.82
CA GLY A 166 -10.11 17.84 -10.59
C GLY A 166 -11.22 17.53 -9.57
N GLN A 167 -12.31 18.30 -9.65
CA GLN A 167 -13.50 18.09 -8.83
C GLN A 167 -14.37 17.00 -9.45
N ILE A 168 -14.47 15.85 -8.78
CA ILE A 168 -15.30 14.71 -9.20
C ILE A 168 -16.04 14.11 -7.99
N SER A 169 -17.09 13.34 -8.25
CA SER A 169 -17.78 12.61 -7.17
C SER A 169 -16.91 11.45 -6.67
N SER A 170 -17.05 11.13 -5.38
CA SER A 170 -16.43 9.96 -4.77
C SER A 170 -16.72 8.66 -5.52
N GLY A 171 -17.97 8.47 -5.98
CA GLY A 171 -18.39 7.31 -6.76
C GLY A 171 -17.70 7.18 -8.12
N GLU A 172 -17.51 8.29 -8.84
CA GLU A 172 -16.76 8.30 -10.11
C GLU A 172 -15.27 8.01 -9.87
N ALA A 173 -14.66 8.66 -8.87
CA ALA A 173 -13.25 8.51 -8.52
C ALA A 173 -12.86 7.05 -8.22
N LEU A 174 -13.75 6.31 -7.53
CA LEU A 174 -13.52 4.97 -7.01
C LEU A 174 -14.01 3.83 -7.93
N LYS A 175 -14.48 4.16 -9.13
CA LYS A 175 -15.05 3.19 -10.08
C LYS A 175 -13.97 2.34 -10.76
N SER A 176 -13.94 1.05 -10.43
CA SER A 176 -13.12 0.03 -11.10
C SER A 176 -13.73 -0.47 -12.41
N GLY A 177 -12.89 -0.79 -13.38
CA GLY A 177 -13.24 -1.48 -14.62
C GLY A 177 -13.12 -3.00 -14.53
N GLY A 178 -12.23 -3.53 -13.67
CA GLY A 178 -11.94 -4.96 -13.59
C GLY A 178 -11.29 -5.40 -12.27
N PRO A 179 -11.21 -6.72 -12.00
CA PRO A 179 -10.56 -7.26 -10.81
C PRO A 179 -9.03 -7.17 -10.89
N VAL A 180 -8.35 -7.12 -9.74
CA VAL A 180 -6.88 -7.23 -9.68
C VAL A 180 -6.46 -8.66 -10.09
N PRO A 181 -5.44 -8.82 -10.95
CA PRO A 181 -4.92 -10.14 -11.32
C PRO A 181 -4.36 -10.91 -10.10
N GLU A 182 -4.35 -12.24 -10.20
CA GLU A 182 -3.67 -13.07 -9.21
C GLU A 182 -2.17 -13.11 -9.48
N PHE A 183 -1.37 -12.63 -8.53
CA PHE A 183 0.10 -12.63 -8.65
C PHE A 183 0.72 -13.91 -8.09
N LYS A 184 1.67 -14.47 -8.85
CA LYS A 184 2.49 -15.59 -8.40
C LYS A 184 3.64 -15.08 -7.53
N LYS A 185 3.91 -15.77 -6.43
CA LYS A 185 5.07 -15.47 -5.57
C LYS A 185 6.38 -15.71 -6.34
N PRO A 186 7.42 -14.88 -6.13
CA PRO A 186 8.73 -15.09 -6.74
C PRO A 186 9.34 -16.42 -6.24
N SER A 187 9.98 -17.18 -7.13
CA SER A 187 10.61 -18.47 -6.77
C SER A 187 11.81 -18.31 -5.84
N LYS A 188 12.54 -17.20 -5.97
CA LYS A 188 13.69 -16.85 -5.14
C LYS A 188 13.37 -15.61 -4.32
N TRP A 189 13.09 -15.83 -3.04
CA TRP A 189 12.97 -14.77 -2.05
C TRP A 189 14.30 -14.57 -1.33
N THR A 190 14.75 -13.31 -1.19
CA THR A 190 16.09 -12.97 -0.69
C THR A 190 16.07 -12.23 0.65
N ALA A 191 14.91 -11.70 1.08
CA ALA A 191 14.82 -10.95 2.33
C ALA A 191 14.67 -11.88 3.56
N PRO A 192 15.12 -11.45 4.76
CA PRO A 192 15.11 -12.29 5.96
C PRO A 192 13.74 -12.45 6.64
N TYR A 193 12.72 -11.74 6.15
CA TYR A 193 11.31 -11.80 6.58
C TYR A 193 10.45 -12.41 5.47
N ALA A 194 9.24 -12.88 5.76
CA ALA A 194 8.35 -13.43 4.73
C ALA A 194 7.67 -12.33 3.89
N PRO A 195 7.45 -12.54 2.57
CA PRO A 195 6.67 -11.61 1.74
C PRO A 195 5.21 -11.56 2.18
N TYR A 196 4.52 -10.45 1.88
CA TYR A 196 3.08 -10.36 2.14
C TYR A 196 2.27 -11.42 1.40
N ALA A 197 1.16 -11.82 2.02
CA ALA A 197 0.19 -12.67 1.38
C ALA A 197 -0.46 -11.95 0.17
N PRO A 198 -0.70 -12.64 -0.95
CA PRO A 198 -1.48 -12.07 -2.04
C PRO A 198 -2.87 -11.69 -1.52
N GLY A 199 -3.40 -10.56 -2.00
CA GLY A 199 -4.67 -9.99 -1.53
C GLY A 199 -4.53 -9.02 -0.35
N TRP A 200 -3.33 -8.70 0.14
CA TRP A 200 -3.12 -7.72 1.22
C TRP A 200 -3.76 -6.35 0.93
N TRP A 201 -3.88 -5.99 -0.35
CA TRP A 201 -4.44 -4.72 -0.84
C TRP A 201 -5.95 -4.62 -0.73
N LYS A 202 -6.69 -5.74 -0.60
CA LYS A 202 -8.16 -5.75 -0.50
C LYS A 202 -8.68 -4.86 0.63
N VAL A 203 -7.89 -4.71 1.69
CA VAL A 203 -8.15 -3.87 2.88
C VAL A 203 -8.27 -2.36 2.56
N PHE A 204 -7.82 -1.94 1.37
CA PHE A 204 -7.83 -0.55 0.87
C PHE A 204 -8.70 -0.36 -0.38
N MET A 205 -9.32 -1.43 -0.89
CA MET A 205 -10.29 -1.33 -1.97
C MET A 205 -11.63 -0.78 -1.43
N PRO A 206 -12.39 0.00 -2.21
CA PRO A 206 -13.74 0.38 -1.83
C PRO A 206 -14.62 -0.87 -1.65
N SER A 207 -15.65 -0.79 -0.82
CA SER A 207 -16.54 -1.92 -0.48
C SER A 207 -17.29 -2.52 -1.67
N SER A 208 -17.34 -1.82 -2.82
CA SER A 208 -17.86 -2.32 -4.09
C SER A 208 -16.93 -3.30 -4.82
N GLN A 209 -15.70 -3.50 -4.35
CA GLN A 209 -14.64 -4.30 -4.99
C GLN A 209 -14.10 -5.46 -4.11
N GLN A 210 -14.60 -5.62 -2.86
CA GLN A 210 -14.04 -6.57 -1.87
C GLN A 210 -14.60 -7.99 -2.01
#